data_AF-A0A9Q4JFJ6-F1
#
_entry.id   AF-A0A9Q4JFJ6-F1
#
_cell.length_a   1.000
_cell.length_b   1.000
_cell.length_c   1.000
_cell.angle_alpha   90.00
_cell.angle_beta   90.00
_cell.angle_gamma   90.00
#
_symmetry.space_group_name_H-M   'P 1'
#
loop_
_entity.id
_entity.type
_entity.pdbx_description
1 polymer ?
#
loop_
_entity_poly.entity_id
_entity_poly.type
_entity_poly.pdbx_seq_one_letter_code
_entity_poly.pdbx_strand_id
1 'polypeptide(L)'
;MESEVNGFILSDNQKYKSEINMDEKKFKNLSFNDMPQAVEFLIDRILSMSEQIGVISEQIGHAIPDQWMTIDDLTKYLPDRPSAQTVYTWVGQKLVPYNKVGKRLYFLKSDIDNWLKDGRRKTAAEIAVEATARFEKDTTPKKK
;
A
#
# COMPACT_ATOMS: atom_id res chain seq x y z
N MET A 1 13.60 -11.12 22.43
CA MET A 1 12.43 -10.99 21.54
C MET A 1 12.81 -10.53 20.14
N GLU A 2 13.46 -9.37 19.93
CA GLU A 2 13.92 -8.95 18.59
C GLU A 2 15.02 -9.85 17.98
N SER A 3 15.80 -10.55 18.82
CA SER A 3 16.84 -11.49 18.38
C SER A 3 16.28 -12.81 17.83
N GLU A 4 15.12 -13.24 18.28
CA GLU A 4 14.49 -14.51 17.88
C GLU A 4 13.72 -14.35 16.56
N VAL A 5 13.09 -13.19 16.36
CA VAL A 5 12.38 -12.84 15.12
C VAL A 5 13.37 -12.72 13.95
N ASN A 6 14.56 -12.14 14.18
CA ASN A 6 15.61 -12.05 13.17
C ASN A 6 16.22 -13.42 12.80
N GLY A 7 16.28 -14.37 13.75
CA GLY A 7 16.73 -15.74 13.49
C GLY A 7 15.75 -16.55 12.64
N PHE A 8 14.44 -16.35 12.83
CA PHE A 8 13.38 -17.02 12.07
C PHE A 8 13.40 -16.60 10.59
N ILE A 9 13.45 -15.29 10.31
CA ILE A 9 13.46 -14.72 8.95
C ILE A 9 14.71 -15.15 8.14
N LEU A 10 15.87 -15.32 8.80
CA LEU A 10 17.09 -15.77 8.13
C LEU A 10 17.03 -17.26 7.73
N SER A 11 16.38 -18.10 8.55
CA SER A 11 16.23 -19.54 8.27
C SER A 11 15.29 -19.81 7.09
N ASP A 12 14.19 -19.06 7.02
CA ASP A 12 13.25 -19.11 5.90
C ASP A 12 13.91 -18.69 4.59
N ASN A 13 14.74 -17.64 4.61
CA ASN A 13 15.45 -17.16 3.41
C ASN A 13 16.44 -18.20 2.84
N GLN A 14 17.03 -19.06 3.68
CA GLN A 14 17.90 -20.16 3.23
C GLN A 14 17.09 -21.31 2.61
N LYS A 15 15.94 -21.65 3.20
CA LYS A 15 15.01 -22.65 2.66
C LYS A 15 14.43 -22.24 1.31
N TYR A 16 14.00 -20.99 1.16
CA TYR A 16 13.50 -20.49 -0.12
C TYR A 16 14.58 -20.50 -1.21
N LYS A 17 15.82 -20.18 -0.87
CA LYS A 17 16.95 -20.26 -1.82
C LYS A 17 17.29 -21.70 -2.23
N SER A 18 17.12 -22.69 -1.36
CA SER A 18 17.36 -24.09 -1.73
C SER A 18 16.24 -24.67 -2.61
N GLU A 19 14.98 -24.31 -2.37
CA GLU A 19 13.83 -24.69 -3.20
C GLU A 19 13.93 -24.10 -4.63
N ILE A 20 14.28 -22.80 -4.74
CA ILE A 20 14.52 -22.16 -6.05
C ILE A 20 15.65 -22.86 -6.82
N ASN A 21 16.74 -23.24 -6.13
CA ASN A 21 17.84 -23.99 -6.75
C ASN A 21 17.44 -25.42 -7.16
N MET A 22 16.51 -26.07 -6.47
CA MET A 22 15.99 -27.38 -6.87
C MET A 22 15.11 -27.29 -8.12
N ASP A 23 14.27 -26.27 -8.22
CA ASP A 23 13.41 -26.05 -9.38
C ASP A 23 14.24 -25.67 -10.62
N GLU A 24 15.24 -24.80 -10.50
CA GLU A 24 16.17 -24.49 -11.60
C GLU A 24 16.92 -25.72 -12.13
N LYS A 25 17.30 -26.65 -11.24
CA LYS A 25 17.99 -27.88 -11.62
C LYS A 25 17.06 -28.88 -12.30
N LYS A 26 15.77 -28.89 -11.96
CA LYS A 26 14.74 -29.76 -12.53
C LYS A 26 14.41 -29.43 -13.98
N PHE A 27 14.51 -28.16 -14.37
CA PHE A 27 14.12 -27.70 -15.71
C PHE A 27 15.29 -27.32 -16.64
N LYS A 28 16.53 -27.54 -16.21
CA LYS A 28 17.73 -27.16 -16.98
C LYS A 28 17.90 -27.93 -18.30
N ASN A 29 17.22 -29.07 -18.48
CA ASN A 29 17.29 -29.94 -19.66
C ASN A 29 15.90 -30.49 -20.08
N LEU A 30 14.88 -29.63 -20.20
CA LEU A 30 13.55 -30.03 -20.68
C LEU A 30 13.58 -30.49 -22.15
N SER A 31 13.01 -31.66 -22.44
CA SER A 31 12.69 -32.09 -23.80
C SER A 31 11.24 -31.77 -24.16
N PHE A 32 10.93 -31.76 -25.46
CA PHE A 32 9.55 -31.51 -25.93
C PHE A 32 8.53 -32.51 -25.36
N ASN A 33 8.95 -33.76 -25.12
CA ASN A 33 8.07 -34.78 -24.52
C ASN A 33 7.75 -34.50 -23.04
N ASP A 34 8.53 -33.65 -22.37
CA ASP A 34 8.34 -33.27 -20.97
C ASP A 34 7.44 -32.01 -20.83
N MET A 35 6.98 -31.45 -21.95
CA MET A 35 6.13 -30.26 -21.99
C MET A 35 4.83 -30.42 -21.20
N PRO A 36 4.07 -31.52 -21.31
CA PRO A 36 2.85 -31.69 -20.52
C PRO A 36 3.11 -31.59 -19.01
N GLN A 37 4.17 -32.23 -18.53
CA GLN A 37 4.57 -32.26 -17.11
C GLN A 37 5.12 -30.91 -16.64
N ALA A 38 5.85 -30.20 -17.52
CA ALA A 38 6.31 -28.85 -17.23
C ALA A 38 5.13 -27.88 -17.07
N VAL A 39 4.10 -27.99 -17.92
CA VAL A 39 2.91 -27.15 -17.85
C VAL A 39 2.09 -27.45 -16.59
N GLU A 40 1.91 -28.72 -16.22
CA GLU A 40 1.26 -29.13 -14.97
C GLU A 40 1.96 -28.53 -13.75
N PHE A 41 3.30 -28.63 -13.70
CA PHE A 41 4.08 -28.04 -12.62
C PHE A 41 3.95 -26.50 -12.56
N LEU A 42 3.92 -25.83 -13.70
CA LEU A 42 3.73 -24.37 -13.74
C LEU A 42 2.33 -23.98 -13.25
N ILE A 43 1.29 -24.74 -13.61
CA ILE A 43 -0.07 -24.50 -13.13
C ILE A 43 -0.12 -24.61 -11.61
N ASP A 44 0.41 -25.69 -11.03
CA ASP A 44 0.46 -25.89 -9.59
C ASP A 44 1.25 -24.80 -8.88
N ARG A 45 2.38 -24.39 -9.46
CA ARG A 45 3.21 -23.33 -8.89
C ARG A 45 2.51 -21.97 -8.94
N ILE A 46 1.83 -21.65 -10.03
CA ILE A 46 1.05 -20.40 -10.16
C ILE A 46 -0.09 -20.37 -9.14
N LEU A 47 -0.80 -21.49 -8.95
CA LEU A 47 -1.87 -21.59 -7.95
C LEU A 47 -1.33 -21.40 -6.53
N SER A 48 -0.24 -22.09 -6.18
CA SER A 48 0.42 -21.92 -4.88
C SER A 48 0.91 -20.48 -4.64
N MET A 49 1.49 -19.84 -5.66
CA MET A 49 1.87 -18.44 -5.57
C MET A 49 0.66 -17.53 -5.37
N SER A 50 -0.45 -17.78 -6.07
CA SER A 50 -1.67 -16.98 -5.91
C SER A 50 -2.25 -17.06 -4.50
N GLU A 51 -2.22 -18.26 -3.89
CA GLU A 51 -2.65 -18.49 -2.50
C GLU A 51 -1.70 -17.79 -1.52
N GLN A 52 -0.39 -17.93 -1.70
CA GLN A 52 0.61 -17.23 -0.89
C GLN A 52 0.47 -15.71 -0.97
N ILE A 53 0.23 -15.16 -2.17
CA ILE A 53 -0.04 -13.73 -2.37
C ILE A 53 -1.33 -13.33 -1.66
N GLY A 54 -2.38 -14.15 -1.71
CA GLY A 54 -3.63 -13.92 -0.96
C GLY A 54 -3.37 -13.78 0.54
N VAL A 55 -2.69 -14.77 1.14
CA VAL A 55 -2.33 -14.76 2.56
C VAL A 55 -1.45 -13.55 2.92
N ILE A 56 -0.44 -13.26 2.11
CA ILE A 56 0.43 -12.09 2.29
C ILE A 56 -0.39 -10.81 2.16
N SER A 57 -1.32 -10.72 1.22
CA SER A 57 -2.17 -9.54 1.04
C SER A 57 -3.14 -9.32 2.19
N GLU A 58 -3.63 -10.38 2.83
CA GLU A 58 -4.47 -10.30 4.03
C GLU A 58 -3.63 -9.92 5.27
N GLN A 59 -2.41 -10.44 5.36
CA GLN A 59 -1.42 -10.07 6.40
C GLN A 59 -0.95 -8.62 6.25
N ILE A 60 -0.69 -8.15 5.02
CA ILE A 60 -0.31 -6.76 4.70
C ILE A 60 -1.53 -5.83 4.64
N GLY A 61 -2.74 -6.38 4.50
CA GLY A 61 -4.01 -5.68 4.61
C GLY A 61 -4.16 -4.94 5.94
N HIS A 62 -3.35 -5.31 6.93
CA HIS A 62 -3.03 -4.48 8.08
C HIS A 62 -1.61 -3.91 7.92
N ALA A 63 -1.54 -2.63 7.54
CA ALA A 63 -0.35 -1.79 7.49
C ALA A 63 0.59 -1.99 6.28
N ILE A 64 0.37 -1.19 5.24
CA ILE A 64 1.50 -0.32 4.84
C ILE A 64 1.73 0.53 6.10
N PRO A 65 2.82 0.34 6.86
CA PRO A 65 3.03 1.11 8.07
C PRO A 65 2.99 2.57 7.70
N ASP A 66 2.14 3.32 8.38
CA ASP A 66 1.98 4.75 8.16
C ASP A 66 3.34 5.42 8.28
N GLN A 67 3.90 5.76 7.12
CA GLN A 67 5.24 6.30 7.04
C GLN A 67 5.20 7.78 7.34
N TRP A 68 5.95 8.19 8.36
CA TRP A 68 6.20 9.59 8.65
C TRP A 68 7.19 10.17 7.62
N MET A 69 6.81 11.29 7.02
CA MET A 69 7.61 12.05 6.07
C MET A 69 7.97 13.40 6.67
N THR A 70 9.20 13.85 6.43
CA THR A 70 9.60 15.23 6.71
C THR A 70 9.18 16.16 5.56
N ILE A 71 9.42 17.46 5.68
CA ILE A 71 9.16 18.41 4.58
C ILE A 71 9.94 18.01 3.33
N ASP A 72 11.22 17.67 3.47
CA ASP A 72 12.06 17.31 2.32
C ASP A 72 11.53 16.04 1.64
N ASP A 73 11.08 15.06 2.41
CA ASP A 73 10.46 13.85 1.88
C ASP A 73 9.15 14.16 1.17
N LEU A 74 8.31 15.04 1.74
CA LEU A 74 7.05 15.47 1.12
C LEU A 74 7.28 16.19 -0.22
N THR A 75 8.28 17.07 -0.30
CA THR A 75 8.62 17.75 -1.56
C THR A 75 9.05 16.78 -2.66
N LYS A 76 9.68 15.66 -2.31
CA LYS A 76 10.05 14.59 -3.26
C LYS A 76 8.86 13.69 -3.60
N TYR A 77 7.98 13.48 -2.63
CA TYR A 77 6.81 12.60 -2.73
C TYR A 77 5.74 13.17 -3.67
N LEU A 78 5.50 14.47 -3.60
CA LEU A 78 4.49 15.12 -4.43
C LEU A 78 4.91 15.18 -5.91
N PRO A 79 3.98 14.94 -6.85
CA PRO A 79 4.29 14.87 -8.28
C PRO A 79 4.85 16.20 -8.83
N ASP A 80 4.31 17.33 -8.39
CA ASP A 80 4.71 18.67 -8.84
C ASP A 80 5.99 19.19 -8.16
N ARG A 81 6.54 18.44 -7.20
CA ARG A 81 7.74 18.77 -6.43
C ARG A 81 7.81 20.23 -5.96
N PRO A 82 6.83 20.69 -5.15
CA PRO A 82 6.81 22.05 -4.65
C PRO A 82 8.04 22.33 -3.77
N SER A 83 8.49 23.57 -3.72
CA SER A 83 9.56 23.97 -2.81
C SER A 83 9.10 23.88 -1.34
N ALA A 84 10.06 23.72 -0.42
CA ALA A 84 9.76 23.71 1.01
C ALA A 84 8.99 24.97 1.46
N GLN A 85 9.29 26.15 0.88
CA GLN A 85 8.60 27.40 1.17
C GLN A 85 7.11 27.35 0.79
N THR A 86 6.79 26.76 -0.36
CA THR A 86 5.42 26.54 -0.79
C THR A 86 4.69 25.61 0.18
N VAL A 87 5.34 24.51 0.59
CA VAL A 87 4.78 23.58 1.58
C VAL A 87 4.52 24.30 2.92
N TYR A 88 5.45 25.13 3.42
CA TYR A 88 5.23 25.93 4.62
C TYR A 88 4.03 26.88 4.48
N THR A 89 3.84 27.47 3.30
CA THR A 89 2.68 28.33 3.00
C THR A 89 1.38 27.54 3.07
N TRP A 90 1.33 26.34 2.48
CA TRP A 90 0.17 25.45 2.55
C TRP A 90 -0.16 25.01 3.97
N VAL A 91 0.87 24.69 4.77
CA VAL A 91 0.70 24.36 6.19
C VAL A 91 0.12 25.55 6.96
N GLY A 92 0.63 26.77 6.72
CA GLY A 92 0.11 28.00 7.33
C GLY A 92 -1.34 28.29 6.95
N GLN A 93 -1.73 27.95 5.72
CA GLN A 93 -3.10 28.08 5.22
C GLN A 93 -4.01 26.88 5.55
N LYS A 94 -3.48 25.85 6.24
CA LYS A 94 -4.18 24.60 6.55
C LYS A 94 -4.72 23.87 5.31
N LEU A 95 -4.02 23.99 4.19
CA LEU A 95 -4.38 23.33 2.92
C LEU A 95 -3.91 21.88 2.86
N VAL A 96 -2.85 21.52 3.58
CA VAL A 96 -2.26 20.18 3.61
C VAL A 96 -2.34 19.60 5.03
N PRO A 97 -2.72 18.32 5.21
CA PRO A 97 -2.67 17.66 6.51
C PRO A 97 -1.25 17.63 7.06
N TYR A 98 -1.06 17.94 8.35
CA TYR A 98 0.25 17.89 8.98
C TYR A 98 0.15 17.56 10.46
N ASN A 99 1.23 17.00 11.00
CA ASN A 99 1.43 16.73 12.41
C ASN A 99 2.60 17.55 12.94
N LYS A 100 2.35 18.34 13.99
CA LYS A 100 3.39 19.18 14.60
C LYS A 100 3.95 18.51 15.84
N VAL A 101 5.25 18.23 15.83
CA VAL A 101 5.97 17.69 16.99
C VAL A 101 7.07 18.69 17.36
N GLY A 102 6.83 19.44 18.44
CA GLY A 102 7.70 20.54 18.86
C GLY A 102 7.81 21.64 17.79
N LYS A 103 9.03 21.83 17.26
CA LYS A 103 9.34 22.81 16.20
C LYS A 103 9.32 22.20 14.79
N ARG A 104 9.13 20.89 14.65
CA ARG A 104 9.18 20.18 13.37
C ARG A 104 7.79 19.81 12.89
N LEU A 105 7.65 19.76 11.57
CA LEU A 105 6.45 19.30 10.88
C LEU A 105 6.70 17.91 10.31
N TYR A 106 5.74 17.03 10.50
CA TYR A 106 5.73 15.66 10.02
C TYR A 106 4.43 15.41 9.26
N PHE A 107 4.50 14.57 8.24
CA PHE A 107 3.39 14.26 7.36
C PHE A 107 3.19 12.75 7.34
N LEU A 108 1.97 12.30 7.60
CA LEU A 108 1.65 10.89 7.48
C LEU A 108 1.39 10.59 6.01
N LYS A 109 2.02 9.55 5.47
CA LYS A 109 1.85 9.19 4.06
C LYS A 109 0.38 8.93 3.70
N SER A 110 -0.37 8.25 4.56
CA SER A 110 -1.81 8.00 4.36
C SER A 110 -2.64 9.28 4.33
N ASP A 111 -2.38 10.23 5.22
CA ASP A 111 -3.06 11.52 5.22
C ASP A 111 -2.81 12.30 3.92
N ILE A 112 -1.57 12.29 3.43
CA ILE A 112 -1.21 12.94 2.16
C ILE A 112 -1.85 12.22 0.98
N ASP A 113 -1.88 10.89 0.97
CA ASP A 113 -2.53 10.09 -0.07
C ASP A 113 -4.02 10.35 -0.13
N ASN A 114 -4.69 10.46 1.02
CA ASN A 114 -6.11 10.80 1.09
C ASN A 114 -6.35 12.24 0.64
N TRP A 115 -5.50 13.17 1.05
CA TRP A 115 -5.57 14.56 0.62
C TRP A 115 -5.42 14.72 -0.91
N LEU A 116 -4.49 13.97 -1.52
CA LEU A 116 -4.33 13.95 -2.97
C LEU A 116 -5.56 13.38 -3.69
N LYS A 117 -6.18 12.33 -3.12
CA LYS A 117 -7.43 11.76 -3.65
C LYS A 117 -8.60 12.75 -3.54
N ASP A 118 -8.66 13.51 -2.45
CA ASP A 118 -9.71 14.52 -2.20
C ASP A 118 -9.51 15.79 -3.04
N GLY A 119 -8.26 16.12 -3.38
CA GLY A 119 -7.91 17.24 -4.25
C GLY A 119 -8.42 17.09 -5.70
N ARG A 120 -8.94 15.92 -6.08
CA ARG A 120 -9.61 15.73 -7.38
C ARG A 120 -10.90 16.55 -7.41
N ARG A 121 -11.13 17.27 -8.52
CA ARG A 121 -12.44 17.89 -8.75
C ARG A 121 -13.47 16.76 -8.85
N LYS A 122 -14.39 16.71 -7.89
CA LYS A 122 -15.51 15.77 -7.89
C LYS A 122 -16.26 15.87 -9.21
N THR A 123 -16.60 14.73 -9.78
CA THR A 123 -17.42 14.69 -10.99
C THR A 123 -18.86 15.09 -10.66
N ALA A 124 -19.63 15.54 -11.65
CA ALA A 124 -21.03 15.95 -11.44
C ALA A 124 -21.89 14.85 -10.78
N ALA A 125 -21.59 13.58 -11.07
CA ALA A 125 -22.27 12.43 -10.48
C ALA A 125 -22.00 12.31 -8.97
N GLU A 126 -20.78 12.55 -8.52
CA GLU A 126 -20.41 12.47 -7.10
C GLU A 126 -20.99 13.62 -6.28
N ILE A 127 -21.10 14.82 -6.89
CA ILE A 127 -21.76 15.98 -6.28
C ILE A 127 -23.26 15.69 -6.07
N ALA A 128 -23.91 15.05 -7.04
CA ALA A 128 -25.33 14.67 -6.92
C ALA A 128 -25.55 13.64 -5.79
N VAL A 129 -24.68 12.64 -5.67
CA VAL A 129 -24.75 11.63 -4.60
C VAL A 129 -24.54 12.24 -3.21
N GLU A 130 -23.57 13.15 -3.04
CA GLU A 130 -23.35 13.84 -1.77
C GLU A 130 -24.51 14.77 -1.40
N ALA A 131 -25.11 15.45 -2.38
CA ALA A 131 -26.31 16.26 -2.15
C ALA A 131 -27.45 15.39 -1.62
N THR A 132 -27.72 14.24 -2.26
CA THR A 132 -28.78 13.32 -1.80
C THR A 132 -28.52 12.76 -0.40
N ALA A 133 -27.27 12.44 -0.06
CA ALA A 133 -26.91 11.90 1.26
C ALA A 133 -27.06 12.94 2.40
N ARG A 134 -26.92 14.24 2.10
CA ARG A 134 -27.14 15.31 3.10
C ARG A 134 -28.63 15.49 3.41
N PHE A 135 -29.52 15.38 2.42
CA PHE A 135 -30.96 15.52 2.64
C PHE A 135 -31.55 14.38 3.48
N GLU A 136 -30.98 13.17 3.41
CA GLU A 136 -31.51 12.01 4.13
C GLU A 136 -31.29 12.11 5.66
N LYS A 137 -30.17 12.71 6.10
CA LYS A 137 -29.86 12.92 7.53
C LYS A 137 -30.86 13.84 8.24
N ASP A 138 -31.47 14.78 7.53
CA ASP A 138 -32.43 15.75 8.10
C ASP A 138 -33.86 15.18 8.24
N THR A 139 -34.13 13.98 7.74
CA THR A 139 -35.47 13.35 7.77
C THR A 139 -35.69 12.34 8.88
N THR A 140 -34.71 12.10 9.77
CA THR A 140 -34.92 11.18 10.90
C THR A 140 -35.90 11.79 11.92
N PRO A 141 -37.08 11.19 12.14
CA PRO A 141 -38.09 11.78 13.01
C PRO A 141 -37.63 11.68 14.47
N LYS A 142 -37.63 12.83 15.18
CA LYS A 142 -37.50 12.89 16.64
C LYS A 142 -38.56 11.96 17.24
N LYS A 143 -38.14 10.83 17.84
CA LYS A 143 -38.99 10.03 18.73
C LYS A 143 -39.44 10.95 19.87
N LYS A 144 -40.76 11.19 19.94
CA LYS A 144 -41.43 11.79 21.09
C LYS A 144 -41.42 10.82 22.27
#